data_AF-A0A5B7BT74-F1
#
_entry.id   AF-A0A5B7BT74-F1
#
_cell.length_a   1.000
_cell.length_b   1.000
_cell.length_c   1.000
_cell.angle_alpha   90.00
_cell.angle_beta   90.00
_cell.angle_gamma   90.00
#
_symmetry.space_group_name_H-M   'P 1'
#
loop_
_entity.id
_entity.type
_entity.pdbx_description
1 polymer ?
#
loop_
_entity_poly.entity_id
_entity_poly.type
_entity_poly.pdbx_seq_one_letter_code
_entity_poly.pdbx_strand_id
1 'polypeptide(L)'
;KGQFLEPVFCRAVEVASMCLRESPSSRPTMSDVVLALNYLTSLQYDPNETNENSARGERGRRGQINKSRLDFEESENTPKETRMLNKDSEREQAVAEAKMWGETWREKRRQSSESDNGNLNR
;
A
#
# COMPACT_ATOMS: atom_id res chain seq x y z
N LYS A 1 -6.08 7.75 12.39
CA LYS A 1 -4.99 6.86 11.95
C LYS A 1 -5.26 5.48 12.53
N GLY A 2 -5.27 4.43 11.72
CA GLY A 2 -5.41 3.06 12.24
C GLY A 2 -4.16 2.68 13.03
N GLN A 3 -4.33 2.09 14.21
CA GLN A 3 -3.25 1.46 14.95
C GLN A 3 -3.26 -0.02 14.61
N PHE A 4 -2.12 -0.55 14.18
CA PHE A 4 -1.91 -1.96 13.91
C PHE A 4 -0.76 -2.44 14.80
N LEU A 5 -0.80 -3.71 15.21
CA LEU A 5 0.35 -4.30 15.88
C LEU A 5 1.51 -4.28 14.89
N GLU A 6 2.62 -3.63 15.24
CA GLU A 6 3.87 -3.69 14.47
C GLU A 6 4.22 -5.13 14.04
N PRO A 7 4.15 -6.17 14.91
CA PRO A 7 4.47 -7.53 14.51
C PRO A 7 3.48 -8.14 13.50
N VAL A 8 2.20 -7.76 13.51
CA VAL A 8 1.20 -8.25 12.55
C VAL A 8 1.41 -7.59 11.19
N PHE A 9 1.72 -6.30 11.19
CA PHE A 9 2.03 -5.57 9.97
C PHE A 9 3.28 -6.11 9.26
N CYS A 10 4.36 -6.36 10.01
CA CYS A 10 5.58 -6.96 9.43
C CYS A 10 5.29 -8.31 8.75
N ARG A 11 4.49 -9.17 9.38
CA ARG A 11 4.10 -10.46 8.78
C ARG A 11 3.21 -10.28 7.55
N ALA A 12 2.29 -9.31 7.55
CA ALA A 12 1.47 -9.01 6.38
C ALA A 12 2.34 -8.54 5.19
N VAL A 13 3.37 -7.73 5.45
CA VAL A 13 4.35 -7.29 4.44
C VAL A 13 5.16 -8.47 3.90
N GLU A 14 5.57 -9.42 4.75
CA GLU A 14 6.24 -10.64 4.31
C GLU A 14 5.37 -11.47 3.36
N VAL A 15 4.09 -11.67 3.71
CA VAL A 15 3.13 -12.38 2.84
C VAL A 15 2.97 -11.64 1.51
N ALA A 16 2.85 -10.31 1.52
CA ALA A 16 2.78 -9.51 0.30
C ALA A 16 4.05 -9.64 -0.56
N SER A 17 5.23 -9.63 0.06
CA SER A 17 6.51 -9.82 -0.62
C SER A 17 6.59 -11.18 -1.32
N MET A 18 6.11 -12.25 -0.66
CA MET A 18 6.02 -13.58 -1.26
C MET A 18 5.12 -13.61 -2.50
N CYS A 19 4.03 -12.84 -2.52
CA CYS A 19 3.10 -12.75 -3.66
C CYS A 19 3.68 -11.97 -4.84
N LEU A 20 4.54 -10.98 -4.60
CA LEU A 20 5.12 -10.09 -5.61
C LEU A 20 6.40 -10.63 -6.26
N ARG A 21 6.79 -11.87 -5.96
CA ARG A 21 8.02 -12.46 -6.51
C ARG A 21 7.95 -12.59 -8.03
N GLU A 22 9.05 -12.31 -8.70
CA GLU A 22 9.16 -12.39 -10.17
C GLU A 22 8.80 -13.78 -10.69
N SER A 23 9.34 -14.84 -10.08
CA SER A 23 9.08 -16.22 -10.51
C SER A 23 7.72 -16.74 -10.02
N PRO A 24 6.82 -17.19 -10.93
CA PRO A 24 5.47 -17.64 -10.57
C PRO A 24 5.43 -18.84 -9.62
N SER A 25 6.36 -19.79 -9.79
CA SER A 25 6.47 -21.00 -8.97
C SER A 25 6.89 -20.74 -7.51
N SER A 26 7.32 -19.52 -7.22
CA SER A 26 7.80 -19.12 -5.90
C SER A 26 6.76 -18.34 -5.09
N ARG A 27 5.63 -18.02 -5.71
CA ARG A 27 4.47 -17.37 -5.10
C ARG A 27 3.62 -18.44 -4.40
N PRO A 28 3.04 -18.14 -3.23
CA PRO A 28 2.13 -19.06 -2.54
C PRO A 28 0.84 -19.28 -3.34
N THR A 29 0.12 -20.37 -3.07
CA THR A 29 -1.22 -20.55 -3.62
C THR A 29 -2.20 -19.57 -2.96
N MET A 30 -3.30 -19.22 -3.64
CA MET A 30 -4.31 -18.34 -3.03
C MET A 30 -4.91 -18.91 -1.74
N SER A 31 -5.00 -20.25 -1.63
CA SER A 31 -5.42 -20.92 -0.41
C SER A 31 -4.47 -20.63 0.77
N ASP A 32 -3.16 -20.69 0.52
CA ASP A 32 -2.13 -20.39 1.54
C ASP A 32 -2.15 -18.92 1.95
N VAL A 33 -2.40 -18.00 1.00
CA VAL A 33 -2.54 -16.57 1.28
C VAL A 33 -3.74 -16.32 2.19
N VAL A 34 -4.89 -16.91 1.89
CA VAL A 34 -6.09 -16.76 2.71
C VAL A 34 -5.87 -17.35 4.11
N LEU A 35 -5.20 -18.51 4.20
CA LEU A 35 -4.85 -19.11 5.48
C LEU A 35 -3.94 -18.20 6.32
N ALA A 36 -2.90 -17.63 5.70
CA ALA A 36 -1.99 -16.69 6.35
C ALA A 36 -2.71 -15.43 6.82
N LEU A 37 -3.56 -14.83 5.97
CA LEU A 37 -4.36 -13.66 6.34
C LEU A 37 -5.34 -13.96 7.47
N ASN A 38 -6.01 -15.11 7.44
CA ASN A 38 -6.90 -15.53 8.51
C ASN A 38 -6.16 -15.72 9.85
N TYR A 39 -4.95 -16.28 9.79
CA TYR A 39 -4.08 -16.36 10.96
C TYR A 39 -3.71 -14.97 11.49
N LEU A 40 -3.32 -14.05 10.60
CA LEU A 40 -2.98 -12.67 10.99
C LEU A 40 -4.15 -11.89 11.58
N THR A 41 -5.37 -12.08 11.07
CA THR A 41 -6.58 -11.44 11.62
C THR A 41 -7.01 -12.04 12.95
N SER A 42 -6.63 -13.29 13.21
CA SER A 42 -6.89 -13.97 14.49
C SER A 42 -5.94 -13.50 15.61
N LEU A 43 -4.83 -12.85 15.26
CA LEU A 43 -3.95 -12.19 16.22
C LEU A 43 -4.66 -10.92 16.71
N GLN A 44 -5.38 -11.04 17.82
CA GLN A 44 -6.10 -9.90 18.38
C GLN A 44 -5.12 -8.77 18.72
N TYR A 45 -5.43 -7.56 18.23
CA TYR A 45 -4.78 -6.33 18.64
C TYR A 45 -5.27 -6.00 20.05
N ASP A 46 -4.47 -6.28 21.08
CA ASP A 46 -4.72 -5.74 22.41
C ASP A 46 -3.95 -4.40 22.56
N PRO A 47 -4.65 -3.25 22.55
CA PRO A 47 -4.01 -1.94 22.77
C PRO A 47 -3.33 -1.81 24.14
N ASN A 48 -3.62 -2.68 25.11
CA ASN A 48 -3.06 -2.65 26.45
C ASN A 48 -1.78 -3.47 26.65
N GLU A 49 -1.38 -4.33 25.68
CA GLU A 49 -0.15 -5.15 25.78
C GLU A 49 1.16 -4.35 25.61
N THR A 50 1.09 -3.03 25.41
CA THR A 50 2.28 -2.17 25.25
C THR A 50 2.95 -1.78 26.57
N ASN A 51 2.48 -2.28 27.70
CA ASN A 51 3.10 -2.03 29.00
C ASN A 51 3.29 -3.36 29.74
N GLU A 52 4.52 -3.59 30.20
CA GLU A 52 4.94 -4.73 31.04
C GLU A 52 5.38 -6.01 30.30
N ASN A 53 6.71 -6.16 30.25
CA ASN A 53 7.47 -7.43 30.20
C ASN A 53 7.90 -7.99 28.84
N SER A 54 9.02 -7.45 28.34
CA SER A 54 10.01 -8.30 27.65
C SER A 54 11.44 -7.90 28.03
N ALA A 55 11.83 -8.28 29.24
CA ALA A 55 13.21 -8.33 29.70
C ALA A 55 13.62 -9.79 29.92
N ARG A 56 14.34 -10.37 28.94
CA ARG A 56 15.18 -11.60 28.90
C ARG A 56 14.96 -12.28 27.55
N GLY A 57 15.80 -12.11 26.51
CA GLY A 57 17.24 -12.35 26.43
C GLY A 57 17.46 -13.55 25.48
N GLU A 58 18.47 -13.67 24.62
CA GLU A 58 19.62 -12.84 24.29
C GLU A 58 20.38 -13.52 23.12
N ARG A 59 21.21 -12.74 22.38
CA ARG A 59 22.36 -13.14 21.52
C ARG A 59 22.15 -13.39 20.00
N GLY A 60 22.26 -12.28 19.25
CA GLY A 60 23.49 -12.06 18.48
C GLY A 60 23.38 -12.05 16.95
N ARG A 61 23.13 -10.86 16.35
CA ARG A 61 24.01 -10.27 15.32
C ARG A 61 23.93 -8.74 15.36
N ARG A 62 24.95 -8.18 15.98
CA ARG A 62 25.34 -6.77 15.93
C ARG A 62 26.03 -6.52 14.57
N GLY A 63 25.39 -5.73 13.74
CA GLY A 63 25.99 -4.99 12.61
C GLY A 63 25.09 -3.77 12.39
N GLN A 64 25.22 -2.71 13.19
CA GLN A 64 26.14 -1.60 12.90
C GLN A 64 26.26 -1.32 11.41
N ILE A 65 25.19 -0.79 10.82
CA ILE A 65 25.31 0.17 9.74
C ILE A 65 24.70 1.46 10.24
N ASN A 66 25.48 2.51 10.12
CA ASN A 66 25.38 3.73 10.86
C ASN A 66 24.11 4.50 10.50
N LYS A 67 23.43 4.99 11.52
CA LYS A 67 22.58 6.16 11.46
C LYS A 67 23.47 7.38 11.22
N SER A 68 23.91 7.61 9.98
CA SER A 68 24.00 8.97 9.45
C SER A 68 22.55 9.32 9.05
N ARG A 69 21.81 10.18 9.73
CA ARG A 69 22.15 11.58 10.02
C ARG A 69 23.03 12.15 8.92
N LEU A 70 22.45 12.21 7.71
CA LEU A 70 22.70 13.36 6.86
C LEU A 70 22.01 14.54 7.54
N ASP A 71 22.68 15.12 8.53
CA ASP A 71 22.67 16.56 8.65
C ASP A 71 23.37 17.05 7.39
N PHE A 72 22.60 17.47 6.40
CA PHE A 72 23.10 18.43 5.43
C PHE A 72 22.93 19.81 6.09
N GLU A 73 23.84 20.10 7.02
CA GLU A 73 24.26 21.48 7.25
C GLU A 73 24.80 21.99 5.92
N GLU A 74 24.13 22.98 5.33
CA GLU A 74 24.73 24.30 5.22
C GLU A 74 23.71 25.31 4.69
N SER A 75 23.46 26.33 5.52
CA SER A 75 23.19 27.72 5.14
C SER A 75 21.87 28.05 4.42
N GLU A 76 20.93 28.58 5.20
CA GLU A 76 20.30 29.89 4.96
C GLU A 76 20.31 30.41 3.50
N ASN A 77 19.29 30.04 2.70
CA ASN A 77 18.46 31.00 1.97
C ASN A 77 17.21 30.33 1.35
N THR A 78 16.04 30.87 1.69
CA THR A 78 14.71 30.60 1.10
C THR A 78 14.72 31.00 -0.41
N PRO A 79 13.93 30.47 -1.39
CA PRO A 79 12.46 30.33 -1.36
C PRO A 79 11.74 29.26 -2.26
N LYS A 80 10.71 28.60 -1.70
CA LYS A 80 9.39 28.25 -2.30
C LYS A 80 9.24 27.39 -3.57
N GLU A 81 10.28 27.00 -4.30
CA GLU A 81 10.11 26.44 -5.66
C GLU A 81 9.87 24.92 -5.75
N THR A 82 10.48 24.09 -4.90
CA THR A 82 10.37 22.61 -4.97
C THR A 82 9.02 22.06 -4.51
N ARG A 83 8.18 22.88 -3.86
CA ARG A 83 6.80 22.52 -3.51
C ARG A 83 5.84 22.63 -4.70
N MET A 84 6.23 23.31 -5.78
CA MET A 84 5.40 23.54 -6.96
C MET A 84 5.41 22.34 -7.92
N LEU A 85 6.56 21.67 -8.12
CA LEU A 85 6.69 20.52 -9.03
C LEU A 85 5.93 19.26 -8.58
N ASN A 86 5.74 19.05 -7.27
CA ASN A 86 4.91 17.96 -6.75
C ASN A 86 3.42 18.17 -7.04
N LYS A 87 2.96 19.43 -7.08
CA LYS A 87 1.56 19.78 -7.28
C LYS A 87 1.15 19.69 -8.75
N ASP A 88 2.08 19.94 -9.67
CA ASP A 88 1.85 19.81 -11.10
C ASP A 88 1.76 18.34 -11.53
N SER A 89 2.50 17.44 -10.88
CA SER A 89 2.37 16.00 -11.12
C SER A 89 1.03 15.43 -10.61
N GLU A 90 0.53 15.90 -9.45
CA GLU A 90 -0.80 15.55 -8.93
C GLU A 90 -1.92 16.08 -9.86
N ARG A 91 -1.73 17.29 -10.41
CA ARG A 91 -2.63 17.88 -11.40
C ARG A 91 -2.69 17.03 -12.67
N GLU A 92 -1.56 16.51 -13.14
CA GLU A 92 -1.50 15.66 -14.33
C GLU A 92 -2.21 14.33 -14.13
N GLN A 93 -2.01 13.68 -12.98
CA GLN A 93 -2.69 12.43 -12.63
C GLN A 93 -4.20 12.60 -12.51
N ALA A 94 -4.67 13.67 -11.86
CA ALA A 94 -6.10 13.97 -11.74
C ALA A 94 -6.77 14.22 -13.10
N VAL A 95 -6.05 14.83 -14.05
CA VAL A 95 -6.55 15.07 -15.41
C VAL A 95 -6.62 13.78 -16.22
N ALA A 96 -5.63 12.89 -16.10
CA ALA A 96 -5.64 11.59 -16.76
C ALA A 96 -6.82 10.73 -16.26
N GLU A 97 -7.04 10.73 -14.95
CA GLU A 97 -8.17 10.02 -14.35
C GLU A 97 -9.51 10.62 -14.82
N ALA A 98 -9.71 11.95 -14.74
CA ALA A 98 -10.94 12.58 -15.21
C ALA A 98 -11.27 12.28 -16.69
N LYS A 99 -10.24 12.11 -17.54
CA LYS A 99 -10.43 11.69 -18.94
C LYS A 99 -10.97 10.27 -19.05
N MET A 100 -10.42 9.31 -18.29
CA MET A 100 -10.90 7.92 -18.26
C MET A 100 -12.33 7.81 -17.73
N TRP A 101 -12.69 8.64 -16.75
CA TRP A 101 -14.07 8.74 -16.27
C TRP A 101 -15.00 9.27 -17.36
N GLY A 102 -14.57 10.29 -18.12
CA GLY A 102 -15.33 10.81 -19.25
C GLY A 102 -15.54 9.79 -20.39
N GLU A 103 -14.53 8.99 -20.71
CA GLU A 103 -14.61 7.94 -21.75
C GLU A 103 -15.48 6.76 -21.29
N THR A 104 -15.26 6.28 -20.07
CA THR A 104 -16.03 5.15 -19.50
C THR A 104 -17.51 5.52 -19.32
N TRP A 105 -17.81 6.75 -18.92
CA TRP A 105 -19.19 7.21 -18.76
C TRP A 105 -19.89 7.46 -20.10
N ARG A 106 -19.15 7.93 -21.13
CA ARG A 106 -19.67 8.02 -22.51
C ARG A 106 -19.95 6.65 -23.11
N GLU A 107 -19.06 5.68 -22.91
CA GLU A 107 -19.26 4.31 -23.40
C GLU A 107 -20.45 3.64 -22.69
N LYS A 108 -20.62 3.87 -21.38
CA LYS A 108 -21.80 3.38 -20.66
C LYS A 108 -23.10 3.95 -21.22
N ARG A 109 -23.10 5.22 -21.67
CA ARG A 109 -24.28 5.83 -22.34
C ARG A 109 -24.52 5.23 -23.72
N ARG A 110 -23.47 4.88 -24.47
CA ARG A 110 -23.56 4.20 -25.77
C ARG A 110 -24.09 2.77 -25.64
N GLN A 111 -23.66 2.06 -24.59
CA GLN A 111 -24.13 0.71 -24.28
C GLN A 111 -25.56 0.71 -23.72
N SER A 112 -25.99 1.76 -23.01
CA SER A 112 -27.39 1.91 -22.63
C SER A 112 -28.33 2.02 -23.84
N SER A 113 -27.91 2.70 -24.93
CA SER A 113 -28.68 2.71 -26.19
C SER A 113 -28.64 1.39 -26.97
N GLU A 114 -27.65 0.53 -26.73
CA GLU A 114 -27.57 -0.78 -27.38
C GLU A 114 -28.30 -1.87 -26.58
N SER A 115 -28.36 -1.73 -25.26
CA SER A 115 -29.16 -2.58 -24.36
C SER A 115 -30.67 -2.38 -24.55
N ASP A 116 -31.10 -1.20 -25.00
CA ASP A 116 -32.49 -0.92 -25.36
C ASP A 116 -32.89 -1.60 -26.69
N ASN A 117 -31.92 -1.87 -27.59
CA ASN A 117 -32.15 -2.64 -28.81
C ASN A 117 -32.17 -4.16 -28.60
N GLY A 118 -31.64 -4.68 -27.48
CA GLY A 118 -31.73 -6.10 -27.10
C GLY A 118 -33.05 -6.50 -26.45
N ASN A 119 -33.84 -5.53 -25.99
CA ASN A 119 -35.19 -5.73 -25.45
C ASN A 119 -36.29 -5.59 -26.53
N LEU A 120 -35.90 -5.58 -27.80
CA LEU A 120 -36.77 -5.78 -28.96
C LEU A 120 -36.60 -7.17 -29.58
N ASN A 121 -36.11 -8.15 -28.80
CA ASN A 121 -36.43 -9.56 -29.03
C ASN A 121 -37.80 -9.84 -28.39
N ARG A 122 -38.84 -9.37 -29.08
CA ARG A 122 -40.23 -9.79 -28.92
C ARG A 122 -40.55 -10.82 -30.01
#